data_AF-A0A3N5GJD1-F1
#
_entry.id   AF-A0A3N5GJD1-F1
#
_cell.length_a   1.000
_cell.length_b   1.000
_cell.length_c   1.000
_cell.angle_alpha   90.00
_cell.angle_beta   90.00
_cell.angle_gamma   90.00
#
_symmetry.space_group_name_H-M   'P 1'
#
loop_
_entity.id
_entity.type
_entity.pdbx_description
1 polymer ?
#
loop_
_entity_poly.entity_id
_entity_poly.type
_entity_poly.pdbx_seq_one_letter_code
_entity_poly.pdbx_strand_id
1 'polypeptide(L)'
;MEQFLAEPATIIYRLDPFSPANKRALHLSLDPTNAISHFIDIGNGANDETMRFPILDERKHALYCRNFYRLSPSLTIKANGELATCRLSNAGEGYGNLHEQRLVDILNHFDDAFVYRLHADRRLEEYLPLVDWTLFGEAFTHLCTLRSIVTLLARKMREQSVEFSDLAGIQRVNREVALLTGHLSR
;
A
#
# COMPACT_ATOMS: atom_id res chain seq x y z
N MET A 1 11.14 -9.55 -16.98
CA MET A 1 10.53 -8.20 -16.85
C MET A 1 9.96 -7.70 -18.19
N GLU A 2 10.73 -7.70 -19.27
CA GLU A 2 10.26 -7.24 -20.59
C GLU A 2 9.04 -8.00 -21.12
N GLN A 3 9.02 -9.33 -21.01
CA GLN A 3 7.86 -10.16 -21.39
C GLN A 3 6.61 -9.82 -20.58
N PHE A 4 6.75 -9.56 -19.29
CA PHE A 4 5.65 -9.18 -18.41
C PHE A 4 5.02 -7.84 -18.83
N LEU A 5 5.83 -6.86 -19.23
CA LEU A 5 5.33 -5.54 -19.66
C LEU A 5 4.79 -5.52 -21.09
N ALA A 6 5.24 -6.44 -21.94
CA ALA A 6 4.82 -6.49 -23.34
C ALA A 6 3.33 -6.83 -23.52
N GLU A 7 2.77 -7.68 -22.67
CA GLU A 7 1.35 -8.06 -22.72
C GLU A 7 0.41 -6.89 -22.36
N PRO A 8 0.56 -6.19 -21.21
CA PRO A 8 -0.17 -4.96 -20.92
C PRO A 8 -0.03 -3.90 -22.02
N ALA A 9 1.18 -3.72 -22.56
CA ALA A 9 1.42 -2.77 -23.66
C ALA A 9 0.59 -3.11 -24.92
N THR A 10 0.44 -4.39 -25.24
CA THR A 10 -0.36 -4.85 -26.38
C THR A 10 -1.82 -4.48 -26.20
N ILE A 11 -2.35 -4.69 -25.00
CA ILE A 11 -3.76 -4.42 -24.67
C ILE A 11 -4.04 -2.91 -24.66
N ILE A 12 -3.21 -2.13 -23.94
CA ILE A 12 -3.41 -0.69 -23.74
C ILE A 12 -3.31 0.08 -25.07
N TYR A 13 -2.31 -0.22 -25.89
CA TYR A 13 -2.03 0.51 -27.13
C TYR A 13 -2.51 -0.20 -28.39
N ARG A 14 -3.15 -1.37 -28.26
CA ARG A 14 -3.57 -2.24 -29.39
C ARG A 14 -2.41 -2.54 -30.35
N LEU A 15 -1.22 -2.81 -29.80
CA LEU A 15 -0.04 -3.16 -30.59
C LEU A 15 -0.21 -4.55 -31.20
N ASP A 16 0.51 -4.81 -32.29
CA ASP A 16 0.59 -6.13 -32.87
C ASP A 16 1.22 -7.13 -31.87
N PRO A 17 0.52 -8.22 -31.47
CA PRO A 17 1.06 -9.22 -30.54
C PRO A 17 2.33 -9.90 -31.04
N PHE A 18 2.55 -9.95 -32.36
CA PHE A 18 3.73 -10.54 -32.97
C PHE A 18 4.95 -9.60 -32.99
N SER A 19 4.75 -8.32 -32.66
CA SER A 19 5.86 -7.39 -32.50
C SER A 19 6.79 -7.80 -31.34
N PRO A 20 8.11 -7.54 -31.45
CA PRO A 20 9.08 -7.90 -30.41
C PRO A 20 8.68 -7.39 -29.01
N ALA A 21 8.76 -8.25 -28.01
CA ALA A 21 8.33 -7.94 -26.64
C ALA A 21 9.03 -6.70 -26.07
N ASN A 22 10.34 -6.54 -26.34
CA ASN A 22 11.10 -5.37 -25.91
C ASN A 22 10.56 -4.06 -26.50
N LYS A 23 10.13 -4.04 -27.77
CA LYS A 23 9.53 -2.83 -28.40
C LYS A 23 8.20 -2.47 -27.76
N ARG A 24 7.36 -3.48 -27.48
CA ARG A 24 6.06 -3.27 -26.82
C ARG A 24 6.25 -2.78 -25.38
N ALA A 25 7.12 -3.43 -24.61
CA ALA A 25 7.48 -3.01 -23.26
C ALA A 25 8.08 -1.60 -23.24
N LEU A 26 8.96 -1.27 -24.19
CA LEU A 26 9.54 0.07 -24.32
C LEU A 26 8.48 1.13 -24.62
N HIS A 27 7.48 0.83 -25.46
CA HIS A 27 6.38 1.75 -25.72
C HIS A 27 5.61 2.10 -24.44
N LEU A 28 5.29 1.10 -23.62
CA LEU A 28 4.65 1.30 -22.31
C LEU A 28 5.53 2.13 -21.36
N SER A 29 6.85 1.90 -21.34
CA SER A 29 7.79 2.61 -20.46
C SER A 29 8.07 4.05 -20.88
N LEU A 30 7.98 4.35 -22.19
CA LEU A 30 8.24 5.69 -22.72
C LEU A 30 7.01 6.59 -22.72
N ASP A 31 5.81 6.04 -22.54
CA ASP A 31 4.61 6.85 -22.41
C ASP A 31 4.65 7.63 -21.09
N PRO A 32 4.68 8.98 -21.13
CA PRO A 32 4.77 9.82 -19.94
C PRO A 32 3.52 9.76 -19.04
N THR A 33 2.43 9.16 -19.51
CA THR A 33 1.20 8.95 -18.75
C THR A 33 1.21 7.66 -17.94
N ASN A 34 2.17 6.76 -18.20
CA ASN A 34 2.35 5.54 -17.44
C ASN A 34 3.36 5.73 -16.31
N ALA A 35 3.11 5.04 -15.21
CA ALA A 35 4.09 4.85 -14.15
C ALA A 35 4.27 3.35 -13.93
N ILE A 36 5.42 2.82 -14.34
CA ILE A 36 5.79 1.42 -14.11
C ILE A 36 6.62 1.38 -12.82
N SER A 37 6.01 0.89 -11.74
CA SER A 37 6.72 0.60 -10.51
C SER A 37 7.06 -0.87 -10.48
N HIS A 38 8.33 -1.23 -10.26
CA HIS A 38 8.67 -2.58 -9.84
C HIS A 38 7.92 -2.83 -8.52
N PHE A 39 7.17 -3.93 -8.48
CA PHE A 39 6.28 -4.36 -7.42
C PHE A 39 6.77 -3.91 -6.02
N ILE A 40 6.03 -3.02 -5.38
CA ILE A 40 6.03 -2.97 -3.92
C ILE A 40 5.11 -4.10 -3.52
N ASP A 41 5.73 -5.25 -3.31
CA ASP A 41 5.03 -6.42 -2.87
C ASP A 41 4.69 -6.27 -1.38
N ILE A 42 3.41 -6.13 -1.10
CA ILE A 42 2.88 -6.07 0.26
C ILE A 42 2.43 -7.49 0.60
N GLY A 43 3.43 -8.38 0.58
CA GLY A 43 3.45 -9.73 1.16
C GLY A 43 3.11 -10.94 0.27
N ASN A 44 2.84 -10.80 -1.03
CA ASN A 44 2.76 -11.96 -1.95
C ASN A 44 4.13 -12.66 -2.13
N GLY A 45 5.22 -11.93 -1.94
CA GLY A 45 6.60 -12.41 -1.96
C GLY A 45 7.27 -12.40 -0.58
N ALA A 46 6.49 -12.29 0.52
CA ALA A 46 7.05 -12.33 1.87
C ALA A 46 7.82 -13.63 2.17
N ASN A 47 7.47 -14.73 1.49
CA ASN A 47 8.14 -16.02 1.57
C ASN A 47 9.24 -16.22 0.51
N ASP A 48 9.48 -15.23 -0.35
CA ASP A 48 10.44 -15.33 -1.45
C ASP A 48 11.85 -14.96 -0.94
N GLU A 49 12.68 -15.96 -0.66
CA GLU A 49 14.00 -15.78 -0.03
C GLU A 49 15.00 -14.94 -0.84
N THR A 50 14.67 -14.65 -2.11
CA THR A 50 15.60 -14.12 -3.12
C THR A 50 15.76 -12.59 -3.14
N MET A 51 14.90 -11.82 -2.47
CA MET A 51 15.07 -10.36 -2.34
C MET A 51 15.09 -9.94 -0.88
N ARG A 52 16.30 -9.74 -0.33
CA ARG A 52 16.49 -9.03 0.93
C ARG A 52 17.18 -7.71 0.64
N PHE A 53 16.44 -6.60 0.76
CA PHE A 53 17.05 -5.29 0.84
C PHE A 53 17.26 -4.95 2.31
N PRO A 54 18.49 -4.69 2.76
CA PRO A 54 18.75 -4.27 4.13
C PRO A 54 18.34 -2.80 4.28
N ILE A 55 17.03 -2.52 4.27
CA ILE A 55 16.49 -1.18 4.56
C ILE A 55 16.14 -1.07 6.05
N LEU A 56 16.68 -1.94 6.91
CA LEU A 56 16.36 -1.96 8.35
C LEU A 56 17.59 -2.02 9.26
N ASP A 57 18.80 -1.97 8.71
CA ASP A 57 20.01 -1.87 9.54
C ASP A 57 20.09 -0.54 10.31
N GLU A 58 19.36 0.48 9.87
CA GLU A 58 19.21 1.75 10.59
C GLU A 58 17.77 1.88 11.12
N ARG A 59 17.56 1.59 12.42
CA ARG A 59 16.26 1.65 13.14
C ARG A 59 15.62 3.06 13.23
N LYS A 60 15.92 3.99 12.31
CA LYS A 60 15.42 5.37 12.28
C LYS A 60 14.89 5.77 10.89
N HIS A 61 14.16 4.88 10.23
CA HIS A 61 13.46 5.27 9.01
C HIS A 61 12.17 6.00 9.35
N ALA A 62 12.08 7.26 8.92
CA ALA A 62 10.83 8.01 8.99
C ALA A 62 9.78 7.30 8.13
N LEU A 63 8.74 6.74 8.76
CA LEU A 63 7.60 6.11 8.06
C LEU A 63 6.71 7.12 7.32
N TYR A 64 7.19 8.33 7.15
CA TYR A 64 6.57 9.46 6.50
C TYR A 64 6.37 9.24 4.99
N CYS A 65 5.15 9.47 4.50
CA CYS A 65 4.85 9.51 3.07
C CYS A 65 3.79 10.57 2.75
N ARG A 66 4.18 11.55 1.93
CA ARG A 66 3.30 12.64 1.50
C ARG A 66 2.08 12.15 0.72
N ASN A 67 2.16 10.99 0.09
CA ASN A 67 1.04 10.44 -0.69
C ASN A 67 -0.15 10.08 0.19
N PHE A 68 -0.03 9.98 1.52
CA PHE A 68 -1.18 9.69 2.39
C PHE A 68 -1.94 10.94 2.89
N TYR A 69 -1.52 12.14 2.50
CA TYR A 69 -2.24 13.36 2.91
C TYR A 69 -2.10 14.49 1.88
N ARG A 70 -1.61 14.18 0.68
CA ARG A 70 -1.63 15.10 -0.46
C ARG A 70 -2.47 14.48 -1.57
N LEU A 71 -3.54 15.17 -1.95
CA LEU A 71 -4.37 14.83 -3.10
C LEU A 71 -3.64 15.00 -4.45
N SER A 72 -2.56 15.77 -4.47
CA SER A 72 -1.70 15.99 -5.64
C SER A 72 -0.30 15.38 -5.40
N PRO A 73 0.27 14.67 -6.39
CA PRO A 73 -0.20 14.55 -7.78
C PRO A 73 -1.18 13.39 -8.02
N SER A 74 -1.52 12.57 -7.02
CA SER A 74 -2.28 11.33 -7.26
C SER A 74 -3.43 11.13 -6.28
N LEU A 75 -4.64 11.05 -6.84
CA LEU A 75 -5.81 10.43 -6.26
C LEU A 75 -6.11 9.16 -7.06
N THR A 76 -6.43 8.07 -6.38
CA THR A 76 -6.76 6.77 -6.97
C THR A 76 -8.20 6.43 -6.61
N ILE A 77 -8.98 6.03 -7.61
CA ILE A 77 -10.33 5.49 -7.43
C ILE A 77 -10.22 4.01 -7.77
N LYS A 78 -10.56 3.15 -6.82
CA LYS A 78 -10.56 1.70 -7.01
C LYS A 78 -11.87 1.25 -7.64
N ALA A 79 -11.86 0.04 -8.21
CA ALA A 79 -13.03 -0.53 -8.89
C ALA A 79 -14.25 -0.71 -7.96
N ASN A 80 -14.03 -0.85 -6.65
CA ASN A 80 -15.07 -0.93 -5.62
C ASN A 80 -15.54 0.45 -5.11
N GLY A 81 -15.18 1.54 -5.77
CA GLY A 81 -15.57 2.90 -5.40
C GLY A 81 -14.71 3.55 -4.31
N GLU A 82 -13.77 2.83 -3.70
CA GLU A 82 -12.88 3.38 -2.66
C GLU A 82 -11.96 4.46 -3.23
N LEU A 83 -11.88 5.58 -2.50
CA LEU A 83 -10.84 6.57 -2.70
C LEU A 83 -9.59 6.18 -1.92
N ALA A 84 -8.47 6.21 -2.64
CA ALA A 84 -7.16 5.95 -2.08
C ALA A 84 -6.14 6.96 -2.60
N THR A 85 -5.09 7.21 -1.84
CA THR A 85 -4.01 8.11 -2.28
C THR A 85 -2.67 7.40 -2.46
N CYS A 86 -2.55 6.19 -1.92
CA CYS A 86 -1.47 5.27 -2.24
C CYS A 86 -1.97 4.18 -3.20
N ARG A 87 -1.31 4.04 -4.35
CA ARG A 87 -1.65 3.04 -5.38
C ARG A 87 -1.32 1.60 -4.98
N LEU A 88 -0.50 1.42 -3.95
CA LEU A 88 0.24 0.17 -3.74
C LEU A 88 -0.48 -0.80 -2.80
N SER A 89 -1.45 -0.34 -2.01
CA SER A 89 -2.20 -1.23 -1.09
C SER A 89 -3.52 -0.64 -0.62
N ASN A 90 -4.32 -1.51 -0.02
CA ASN A 90 -5.51 -1.14 0.75
C ASN A 90 -5.20 -0.24 1.95
N ALA A 91 -3.93 -0.18 2.39
CA ALA A 91 -3.50 0.79 3.39
C ALA A 91 -3.77 2.24 2.95
N GLY A 92 -3.75 2.50 1.64
CA GLY A 92 -4.07 3.80 1.07
C GLY A 92 -5.54 4.16 1.04
N GLU A 93 -6.46 3.31 1.50
CA GLU A 93 -7.92 3.55 1.55
C GLU A 93 -8.35 4.20 2.87
N GLY A 94 -9.64 4.54 2.98
CA GLY A 94 -10.25 5.08 4.20
C GLY A 94 -10.57 6.57 4.13
N TYR A 95 -10.57 7.14 2.92
CA TYR A 95 -11.04 8.50 2.68
C TYR A 95 -12.53 8.56 2.34
N GLY A 96 -13.10 7.46 1.84
CA GLY A 96 -14.52 7.32 1.55
C GLY A 96 -14.80 6.56 0.26
N ASN A 97 -16.09 6.28 0.01
CA ASN A 97 -16.54 5.47 -1.11
C ASN A 97 -17.55 6.22 -2.00
N LEU A 98 -17.35 6.16 -3.32
CA LEU A 98 -18.23 6.81 -4.31
C LEU A 98 -19.64 6.22 -4.40
N HIS A 99 -19.84 5.00 -3.89
CA HIS A 99 -21.16 4.40 -3.78
C HIS A 99 -21.98 4.96 -2.61
N GLU A 100 -21.33 5.62 -1.66
CA GLU A 100 -21.95 6.09 -0.41
C GLU A 100 -22.08 7.62 -0.37
N GLN A 101 -21.14 8.35 -0.96
CA GLN A 101 -21.07 9.80 -0.91
C GLN A 101 -20.52 10.40 -2.21
N ARG A 102 -20.91 11.63 -2.53
CA ARG A 102 -20.44 12.31 -3.74
C ARG A 102 -18.95 12.62 -3.62
N LEU A 103 -18.19 12.44 -4.70
CA LEU A 103 -16.75 12.71 -4.74
C LEU A 103 -16.36 14.06 -4.11
N VAL A 104 -17.09 15.13 -4.41
CA VAL A 104 -16.81 16.47 -3.88
C VAL A 104 -16.92 16.54 -2.36
N ASP A 105 -17.86 15.82 -1.76
CA ASP A 105 -18.03 15.77 -0.31
C ASP A 105 -16.86 15.01 0.33
N ILE A 106 -16.42 13.91 -0.30
CA ILE A 106 -15.22 13.17 0.13
C ILE A 106 -13.98 14.06 0.13
N LEU A 107 -13.79 14.84 -0.94
CA LEU A 107 -12.63 15.70 -1.10
C LEU A 107 -12.65 16.89 -0.14
N ASN A 108 -13.83 17.44 0.17
CA ASN A 108 -13.98 18.54 1.14
C ASN A 108 -13.76 18.11 2.59
N HIS A 109 -13.86 16.81 2.89
CA HIS A 109 -13.62 16.21 4.21
C HIS A 109 -12.42 15.28 4.21
N PHE A 110 -11.51 15.45 3.25
CA PHE A 110 -10.39 14.53 3.07
C PHE A 110 -9.43 14.50 4.28
N ASP A 111 -9.27 15.64 4.94
CA ASP A 111 -8.45 15.83 6.13
C ASP A 111 -9.10 15.33 7.44
N ASP A 112 -10.39 14.99 7.40
CA ASP A 112 -11.11 14.36 8.50
C ASP A 112 -10.85 12.84 8.57
N ALA A 113 -10.39 12.25 7.47
CA ALA A 113 -10.09 10.82 7.41
C ALA A 113 -9.02 10.41 8.43
N PHE A 114 -9.22 9.26 9.08
CA PHE A 114 -8.26 8.73 10.05
C PHE A 114 -6.86 8.60 9.44
N VAL A 115 -6.79 8.01 8.25
CA VAL A 115 -5.53 7.72 7.56
C VAL A 115 -4.82 9.02 7.19
N TYR A 116 -5.56 10.08 6.82
CA TYR A 116 -4.98 11.41 6.62
C TYR A 116 -4.22 11.86 7.88
N ARG A 117 -4.93 11.94 9.02
CA ARG A 117 -4.37 12.47 10.27
C ARG A 117 -3.24 11.60 10.80
N LEU A 118 -3.39 10.27 10.71
CA LEU A 118 -2.35 9.31 11.08
C LEU A 118 -1.01 9.62 10.38
N HIS A 119 -1.04 9.96 9.09
CA HIS A 119 0.17 10.26 8.31
C HIS A 119 0.59 11.73 8.39
N ALA A 120 -0.34 12.68 8.34
CA ALA A 120 -0.08 14.13 8.40
C ALA A 120 0.54 14.53 9.75
N ASP A 121 0.01 13.97 10.84
CA ASP A 121 0.45 14.24 12.21
C ASP A 121 1.61 13.33 12.65
N ARG A 122 2.12 12.47 11.75
CA ARG A 122 3.24 11.54 12.00
C ARG A 122 3.00 10.54 13.12
N ARG A 123 1.75 10.13 13.32
CA ARG A 123 1.35 9.24 14.41
C ARG A 123 1.60 7.76 14.12
N LEU A 124 2.08 7.38 12.93
CA LEU A 124 2.45 5.99 12.64
C LEU A 124 3.50 5.42 13.61
N GLU A 125 4.41 6.25 14.09
CA GLU A 125 5.48 5.83 14.99
C GLU A 125 4.94 5.33 16.33
N GLU A 126 3.75 5.79 16.75
CA GLU A 126 3.04 5.28 17.94
C GLU A 126 2.66 3.80 17.80
N TYR A 127 2.36 3.36 16.58
CA TYR A 127 1.87 2.00 16.29
C TYR A 127 2.99 1.03 15.91
N LEU A 128 4.18 1.54 15.55
CA LEU A 128 5.31 0.70 15.15
C LEU A 128 5.74 -0.32 16.22
N PRO A 129 5.80 0.02 17.53
CA PRO A 129 6.11 -0.96 18.58
C PRO A 129 5.06 -2.07 18.75
N LEU A 130 3.86 -1.90 18.17
CA LEU A 130 2.76 -2.86 18.24
C LEU A 130 2.80 -3.91 17.12
N VAL A 131 3.72 -3.77 16.17
CA VAL A 131 3.90 -4.74 15.08
C VAL A 131 4.49 -6.03 15.63
N ASP A 132 3.81 -7.15 15.36
CA ASP A 132 4.30 -8.48 15.71
C ASP A 132 5.30 -8.97 14.65
N TRP A 133 6.59 -8.71 14.89
CA TRP A 133 7.67 -9.11 13.98
C TRP A 133 7.77 -10.62 13.77
N THR A 134 7.18 -11.45 14.65
CA THR A 134 7.15 -12.91 14.45
C THR A 134 6.19 -13.31 13.33
N LEU A 135 5.20 -12.47 13.01
CA LEU A 135 4.24 -12.70 11.92
C LEU A 135 4.70 -12.10 10.60
N PHE A 136 5.30 -10.92 10.63
CA PHE A 136 5.68 -10.18 9.42
C PHE A 136 7.14 -10.41 8.99
N GLY A 137 7.95 -11.00 9.87
CA GLY A 137 9.39 -11.12 9.69
C GLY A 137 10.15 -9.82 10.02
N GLU A 138 11.47 -9.94 10.09
CA GLU A 138 12.38 -8.84 10.42
C GLU A 138 12.91 -8.09 9.18
N ALA A 139 12.60 -8.57 7.96
CA ALA A 139 13.11 -8.02 6.72
C ALA A 139 11.98 -7.63 5.77
N PHE A 140 11.80 -6.33 5.55
CA PHE A 140 10.92 -5.80 4.51
C PHE A 140 11.73 -5.46 3.26
N THR A 141 11.23 -5.88 2.10
CA THR A 141 11.81 -5.54 0.80
C THR A 141 11.72 -4.05 0.49
N HIS A 142 10.75 -3.34 1.07
CA HIS A 142 10.53 -1.92 0.86
C HIS A 142 9.86 -1.23 2.07
N LEU A 143 10.24 0.02 2.39
CA LEU A 143 9.63 0.80 3.50
C LEU A 143 8.12 1.00 3.35
N CYS A 144 7.61 0.98 2.11
CA CYS A 144 6.17 1.05 1.87
C CYS A 144 5.43 -0.18 2.43
N THR A 145 6.05 -1.35 2.46
CA THR A 145 5.43 -2.56 3.03
C THR A 145 5.23 -2.40 4.54
N LEU A 146 6.28 -2.01 5.26
CA LEU A 146 6.19 -1.71 6.69
C LEU A 146 5.16 -0.60 6.97
N ARG A 147 5.20 0.49 6.19
CA ARG A 147 4.23 1.59 6.31
C ARG A 147 2.79 1.10 6.12
N SER A 148 2.56 0.24 5.13
CA SER A 148 1.24 -0.31 4.86
C SER A 148 0.75 -1.22 5.99
N ILE A 149 1.63 -2.06 6.53
CA ILE A 149 1.33 -2.91 7.69
C ILE A 149 0.93 -2.04 8.90
N VAL A 150 1.76 -1.05 9.27
CA VAL A 150 1.49 -0.17 10.42
C VAL A 150 0.21 0.64 10.19
N THR A 151 -0.06 1.11 8.97
CA THR A 151 -1.29 1.83 8.64
C THR A 151 -2.52 0.93 8.79
N LEU A 152 -2.48 -0.30 8.28
CA LEU A 152 -3.57 -1.26 8.38
C LEU A 152 -3.81 -1.70 9.83
N LEU A 153 -2.73 -1.86 10.60
CA LEU A 153 -2.79 -2.16 12.03
C LEU A 153 -3.53 -1.05 12.78
N ALA A 154 -3.09 0.20 12.62
CA ALA A 154 -3.71 1.36 13.26
C ALA A 154 -5.19 1.50 12.85
N ARG A 155 -5.51 1.27 11.58
CA ARG A 155 -6.87 1.38 11.06
C ARG A 155 -7.79 0.32 11.67
N LYS A 156 -7.37 -0.95 11.67
CA LYS A 156 -8.13 -2.04 12.29
C LYS A 156 -8.29 -1.87 13.79
N MET A 157 -7.25 -1.40 14.50
CA MET A 157 -7.37 -1.09 15.92
C MET A 157 -8.45 -0.04 16.16
N ARG A 158 -8.49 1.03 15.36
CA ARG A 158 -9.56 2.05 15.44
C ARG A 158 -10.93 1.48 15.10
N GLU A 159 -11.07 0.74 14.00
CA GLU A 159 -12.34 0.12 13.56
C GLU A 159 -12.91 -0.84 14.62
N GLN A 160 -12.03 -1.58 15.31
CA GLN A 160 -12.41 -2.56 16.33
C GLN A 160 -12.38 -2.00 17.76
N SER A 161 -12.10 -0.71 17.95
CA SER A 161 -11.95 -0.07 19.27
C SER A 161 -10.95 -0.80 20.19
N VAL A 162 -9.81 -1.23 19.62
CA VAL A 162 -8.71 -1.87 20.36
C VAL A 162 -7.78 -0.79 20.91
N GLU A 163 -7.68 -0.72 22.23
CA GLU A 163 -6.80 0.20 22.95
C GLU A 163 -5.35 -0.28 22.98
N PHE A 164 -4.41 0.64 23.18
CA PHE A 164 -2.96 0.33 23.24
C PHE A 164 -2.58 -0.62 24.39
N SER A 165 -3.42 -0.71 25.43
CA SER A 165 -3.24 -1.62 26.55
C SER A 165 -3.85 -3.01 26.32
N ASP A 166 -4.68 -3.19 25.29
CA ASP A 166 -5.33 -4.47 24.99
C ASP A 166 -4.40 -5.38 24.17
N LEU A 167 -3.50 -6.07 24.86
CA LEU A 167 -2.53 -6.97 24.23
C LEU A 167 -3.21 -8.07 23.39
N ALA A 168 -4.33 -8.62 23.86
CA ALA A 168 -5.05 -9.67 23.15
C ALA A 168 -5.68 -9.14 21.86
N GLY A 169 -6.29 -7.95 21.93
CA GLY A 169 -6.81 -7.24 20.76
C GLY A 169 -5.72 -6.90 19.76
N ILE A 170 -4.58 -6.40 20.22
CA ILE A 170 -3.43 -6.06 19.36
C ILE A 170 -2.90 -7.31 18.64
N GLN A 171 -2.76 -8.44 19.34
CA GLN A 171 -2.33 -9.71 18.73
C GLN A 171 -3.32 -10.20 17.68
N ARG A 172 -4.63 -10.10 17.96
CA ARG A 172 -5.67 -10.46 16.99
C ARG A 172 -5.59 -9.59 15.73
N VAL A 173 -5.48 -8.27 15.90
CA VAL A 173 -5.38 -7.33 14.77
C VAL A 173 -4.11 -7.59 13.94
N ASN A 174 -2.97 -7.85 14.58
CA ASN A 174 -1.74 -8.21 13.87
C ASN A 174 -1.94 -9.44 12.97
N ARG A 175 -2.58 -10.52 13.48
CA ARG A 175 -2.89 -11.71 12.67
C ARG A 175 -3.82 -11.40 11.51
N GLU A 176 -4.85 -10.58 11.72
CA GLU A 176 -5.75 -10.16 10.64
C GLU A 176 -5.03 -9.36 9.55
N VAL A 177 -4.12 -8.45 9.94
CA VAL A 177 -3.29 -7.70 8.98
C VAL A 177 -2.34 -8.63 8.24
N ALA A 178 -1.72 -9.60 8.93
CA ALA A 178 -0.83 -10.58 8.32
C ALA A 178 -1.57 -11.45 7.29
N LEU A 179 -2.79 -11.89 7.58
CA LEU A 179 -3.66 -12.58 6.61
C LEU A 179 -4.06 -11.69 5.44
N LEU A 180 -4.41 -10.42 5.70
CA LEU A 180 -4.81 -9.46 4.66
C LEU A 180 -3.66 -9.13 3.69
N THR A 181 -2.43 -9.15 4.20
CA THR A 181 -1.22 -8.83 3.46
C THR A 181 -0.47 -10.07 2.99
N GLY A 182 -1.02 -11.28 3.14
CA GLY A 182 -0.39 -12.51 2.63
C GLY A 182 0.84 -13.01 3.41
N HIS A 183 1.19 -12.42 4.56
CA HIS A 183 2.25 -12.90 5.43
C HIS A 183 1.83 -14.17 6.21
N LEU A 184 0.52 -14.40 6.33
CA LEU A 184 -0.05 -15.66 6.81
C LEU A 184 -0.95 -16.27 5.73
N SER A 185 -0.86 -17.59 5.57
CA SER A 185 -1.81 -18.37 4.77
C SER A 185 -3.14 -18.54 5.49
N ARG A 186 -4.24 -18.56 4.74
CA ARG A 186 -5.59 -18.86 5.25
C ARG A 186 -5.76 -20.33 5.60
#